data_AF-A0A023D600-F1
#
_entry.id   AF-A0A023D600-F1
#
_cell.length_a   1.000
_cell.length_b   1.000
_cell.length_c   1.000
_cell.angle_alpha   90.00
_cell.angle_beta   90.00
_cell.angle_gamma   90.00
#
_symmetry.space_group_name_H-M   'P 1'
#
loop_
_entity.id
_entity.type
_entity.pdbx_description
1 polymer ?
#
loop_
_entity_poly.entity_id
_entity_poly.type
_entity_poly.pdbx_seq_one_letter_code
_entity_poly.pdbx_strand_id
1 'polypeptide(L)'
;MYFRRPSAILLLSGLTFAAAYPIAAIAQNAPATREQTGNAHAGFIAEASQRFGIPIAWIRAVMRAESADAVRAISPAGAMGLMQIMPDTWAGLRIRYHLGNNPYDPHDNILAGTAYLRELHDRYGAPGFLAAYNAGPRRYDEYLATGRPLPAETRAYLIALAPTVGGGKITDPVIAVAADPLSWTRAPLFFVRADRTFAAAPAHSGNTPAAPSQRDTTADEQPRDSLFVPHSDAGKPQ
;
A
#
# COMPACT_ATOMS: atom_id res chain seq x y z
N MET A 1 16.40 71.33 12.47
CA MET A 1 16.09 70.30 11.44
C MET A 1 15.33 70.96 10.30
N TYR A 2 15.48 70.46 9.07
CA TYR A 2 15.00 71.16 7.86
C TYR A 2 13.56 70.80 7.46
N PHE A 3 13.03 71.52 6.47
CA PHE A 3 11.59 71.65 6.18
C PHE A 3 11.11 70.77 5.00
N ARG A 4 9.80 70.46 5.00
CA ARG A 4 8.92 70.15 3.84
C ARG A 4 9.24 68.99 2.86
N ARG A 5 8.23 68.12 2.68
CA ARG A 5 7.80 67.53 1.37
C ARG A 5 7.16 68.64 0.50
N PRO A 6 6.89 68.48 -0.83
CA PRO A 6 6.87 67.27 -1.65
C PRO A 6 7.59 67.38 -3.02
N SER A 7 7.49 66.34 -3.87
CA SER A 7 7.72 66.42 -5.32
C SER A 7 6.64 65.69 -6.11
N ALA A 8 6.34 66.17 -7.32
CA ALA A 8 5.11 65.89 -8.06
C ALA A 8 5.12 64.62 -8.93
N ILE A 9 3.93 64.22 -9.34
CA ILE A 9 3.68 63.27 -10.45
C ILE A 9 4.14 63.93 -11.76
N LEU A 10 4.81 63.18 -12.63
CA LEU A 10 4.98 63.51 -14.04
C LEU A 10 4.38 62.40 -14.91
N LEU A 11 3.22 62.71 -15.49
CA LEU A 11 2.63 61.93 -16.58
C LEU A 11 3.27 62.37 -17.90
N LEU A 12 3.76 61.43 -18.69
CA LEU A 12 3.85 61.60 -20.14
C LEU A 12 3.36 60.33 -20.83
N SER A 13 2.48 60.47 -21.81
CA SER A 13 1.65 59.38 -22.31
C SER A 13 1.88 59.08 -23.79
N GLY A 14 2.01 57.80 -24.11
CA GLY A 14 1.51 57.22 -25.37
C GLY A 14 2.47 57.21 -26.57
N LEU A 15 2.84 55.99 -26.98
CA LEU A 15 2.75 55.60 -28.40
C LEU A 15 2.58 54.07 -28.52
N THR A 16 1.34 53.59 -28.53
CA THR A 16 1.03 52.16 -28.69
C THR A 16 0.83 51.81 -30.17
N PHE A 17 1.86 51.30 -30.84
CA PHE A 17 1.72 50.74 -32.19
C PHE A 17 1.27 49.28 -32.13
N ALA A 18 -0.01 49.03 -32.41
CA ALA A 18 -0.63 47.70 -32.31
C ALA A 18 -0.33 46.82 -33.53
N ALA A 19 0.86 46.23 -33.58
CA ALA A 19 1.20 45.19 -34.54
C ALA A 19 0.68 43.81 -34.08
N ALA A 20 -0.52 43.43 -34.53
CA ALA A 20 -1.15 42.16 -34.19
C ALA A 20 -0.53 40.98 -34.94
N TYR A 21 0.64 40.53 -34.50
CA TYR A 21 1.23 39.27 -34.96
C TYR A 21 0.49 38.08 -34.35
N PRO A 22 -0.05 37.13 -35.15
CA PRO A 22 -0.56 35.89 -34.62
C PRO A 22 0.62 35.03 -34.13
N ILE A 23 0.86 35.03 -32.82
CA ILE A 23 1.73 34.02 -32.20
C ILE A 23 1.05 32.67 -32.44
N ALA A 24 1.60 31.88 -33.36
CA ALA A 24 1.14 30.51 -33.58
C ALA A 24 1.29 29.75 -32.26
N ALA A 25 0.16 29.40 -31.64
CA ALA A 25 0.14 28.69 -30.38
C ALA A 25 0.67 27.27 -30.59
N ILE A 26 1.97 27.09 -30.38
CA ILE A 26 2.62 25.77 -30.38
C ILE A 26 2.00 24.98 -29.23
N ALA A 27 1.02 24.13 -29.55
CA ALA A 27 0.43 23.20 -28.61
C ALA A 27 1.53 22.24 -28.12
N GLN A 28 2.05 22.50 -26.92
CA GLN A 28 3.12 21.69 -26.34
C GLN A 28 2.56 20.30 -26.00
N ASN A 29 2.87 19.32 -26.86
CA ASN A 29 2.55 17.91 -26.65
C ASN A 29 3.29 17.38 -25.41
N ALA A 30 2.67 17.51 -24.23
CA ALA A 30 3.20 17.09 -22.95
C ALA A 30 2.53 15.86 -22.27
N PRO A 31 1.98 14.83 -22.99
CA PRO A 31 1.48 13.62 -22.34
C PRO A 31 2.60 12.60 -22.03
N ALA A 32 3.57 12.42 -22.93
CA ALA A 32 4.46 11.25 -22.96
C ALA A 32 5.27 11.05 -21.66
N THR A 33 5.90 12.12 -21.14
CA THR A 33 6.77 12.02 -19.95
C THR A 33 6.00 11.68 -18.67
N ARG A 34 4.72 12.03 -18.56
CA ARG A 34 3.93 11.83 -17.33
C ARG A 34 3.51 10.37 -17.14
N GLU A 35 3.02 9.74 -18.21
CA GLU A 35 2.70 8.30 -18.22
C GLU A 35 3.93 7.45 -17.87
N GLN A 36 5.10 7.84 -18.42
CA GLN A 36 6.32 7.05 -18.30
C GLN A 36 6.91 7.06 -16.88
N THR A 37 6.94 8.21 -16.19
CA THR A 37 7.36 8.27 -14.77
C THR A 37 6.36 7.57 -13.84
N GLY A 38 5.06 7.63 -14.14
CA GLY A 38 4.04 6.90 -13.38
C GLY A 38 4.24 5.37 -13.37
N ASN A 39 4.92 4.82 -14.37
CA ASN A 39 5.31 3.42 -14.44
C ASN A 39 6.62 3.12 -13.67
N ALA A 40 7.58 4.05 -13.66
CA ALA A 40 8.93 3.86 -13.10
C ALA A 40 8.99 3.50 -11.60
N HIS A 41 7.91 3.74 -10.84
CA HIS A 41 7.80 3.41 -9.42
C HIS A 41 6.72 2.36 -9.12
N ALA A 42 6.09 1.77 -10.14
CA ALA A 42 4.93 0.90 -9.98
C ALA A 42 5.17 -0.32 -9.08
N GLY A 43 6.36 -0.95 -9.16
CA GLY A 43 6.74 -2.09 -8.32
C GLY A 43 6.82 -1.73 -6.83
N PHE A 44 7.54 -0.67 -6.49
CA PHE A 44 7.71 -0.21 -5.09
C PHE A 44 6.36 0.23 -4.48
N ILE A 45 5.49 0.83 -5.27
CA ILE A 45 4.13 1.21 -4.85
C ILE A 45 3.26 -0.03 -4.60
N ALA A 46 3.36 -1.06 -5.44
CA ALA A 46 2.63 -2.31 -5.25
C ALA A 46 3.11 -3.05 -3.99
N GLU A 47 4.43 -3.15 -3.77
CA GLU A 47 5.03 -3.73 -2.57
C GLU A 47 4.58 -2.98 -1.31
N ALA A 48 4.73 -1.64 -1.29
CA ALA A 48 4.32 -0.83 -0.14
C ALA A 48 2.81 -0.93 0.13
N SER A 49 1.98 -1.02 -0.92
CA SER A 49 0.54 -1.24 -0.80
C SER A 49 0.23 -2.59 -0.15
N GLN A 50 0.90 -3.67 -0.58
CA GLN A 50 0.75 -5.01 -0.02
C GLN A 50 1.28 -5.09 1.43
N ARG A 51 2.43 -4.47 1.71
CA ARG A 51 3.12 -4.52 3.02
C ARG A 51 2.41 -3.72 4.11
N PHE A 52 1.73 -2.63 3.75
CA PHE A 52 1.13 -1.69 4.71
C PHE A 52 -0.39 -1.52 4.57
N GLY A 53 -1.06 -2.20 3.64
CA GLY A 53 -2.52 -2.14 3.51
C GLY A 53 -3.08 -0.76 3.15
N ILE A 54 -2.30 0.05 2.43
CA ILE A 54 -2.71 1.36 1.90
C ILE A 54 -2.96 1.20 0.39
N PRO A 55 -4.12 1.59 -0.16
CA PRO A 55 -4.41 1.40 -1.58
C PRO A 55 -3.40 2.08 -2.52
N ILE A 56 -3.00 1.41 -3.60
CA ILE A 56 -2.10 1.93 -4.65
C ILE A 56 -2.52 3.33 -5.13
N ALA A 57 -3.82 3.57 -5.28
CA ALA A 57 -4.37 4.87 -5.69
C ALA A 57 -4.05 5.99 -4.68
N TRP A 58 -4.08 5.69 -3.38
CA TRP A 58 -3.78 6.64 -2.30
C TRP A 58 -2.29 6.99 -2.28
N ILE A 59 -1.42 5.97 -2.35
CA ILE A 59 0.04 6.16 -2.40
C ILE A 59 0.41 7.06 -3.59
N ARG A 60 -0.14 6.77 -4.78
CA ARG A 60 0.06 7.57 -6.00
C ARG A 60 -0.50 8.99 -5.89
N ALA A 61 -1.62 9.19 -5.19
CA ALA A 61 -2.19 10.52 -5.01
C ALA A 61 -1.36 11.38 -4.05
N VAL A 62 -0.94 10.81 -2.91
CA VAL A 62 -0.01 11.46 -1.97
C VAL A 62 1.31 11.77 -2.65
N MET A 63 2.00 10.78 -3.23
CA MET A 63 3.32 10.96 -3.87
C MET A 63 3.34 12.07 -4.93
N ARG A 64 2.27 12.20 -5.74
CA ARG A 64 2.13 13.30 -6.71
C ARG A 64 1.85 14.66 -6.06
N ALA A 65 1.08 14.71 -4.97
CA ALA A 65 0.83 15.93 -4.22
C ALA A 65 2.07 16.43 -3.46
N GLU A 66 2.91 15.50 -2.97
CA GLU A 66 4.14 15.80 -2.23
C GLU A 66 5.30 16.22 -3.15
N SER A 67 5.56 15.49 -4.25
CA SER A 67 6.77 15.69 -5.06
C SER A 67 6.57 15.83 -6.57
N ALA A 68 5.35 15.62 -7.08
CA ALA A 68 5.09 15.42 -8.51
C ALA A 68 6.03 14.36 -9.15
N ASP A 69 6.26 13.25 -8.42
CA ASP A 69 7.14 12.13 -8.78
C ASP A 69 8.66 12.49 -8.86
N ALA A 70 9.08 13.61 -8.24
CA ALA A 70 10.49 14.03 -8.23
C ALA A 70 11.30 13.38 -7.09
N VAL A 71 12.07 12.33 -7.43
CA VAL A 71 12.91 11.52 -6.51
C VAL A 71 13.80 12.34 -5.57
N ARG A 72 14.32 13.49 -6.02
CA ARG A 72 15.21 14.38 -5.24
C ARG A 72 14.54 15.67 -4.78
N ALA A 73 13.21 15.67 -4.63
CA ALA A 73 12.48 16.81 -4.07
C ALA A 73 12.92 17.09 -2.61
N ILE A 74 13.14 18.37 -2.31
CA ILE A 74 13.41 18.88 -0.96
C ILE A 74 12.52 20.11 -0.74
N SER A 75 11.62 20.08 0.25
CA SER A 75 10.80 21.26 0.58
C SER A 75 11.62 22.35 1.30
N PRO A 76 11.13 23.60 1.35
CA PRO A 76 11.75 24.65 2.18
C PRO A 76 11.81 24.33 3.68
N ALA A 77 11.06 23.33 4.15
CA ALA A 77 11.11 22.81 5.52
C ALA A 77 12.08 21.61 5.70
N GLY A 78 12.73 21.15 4.62
CA GLY A 78 13.64 20.00 4.65
C GLY A 78 12.97 18.63 4.52
N ALA A 79 11.72 18.56 4.06
CA ALA A 79 11.04 17.29 3.77
C ALA A 79 11.65 16.63 2.50
N MET A 80 11.80 15.31 2.47
CA MET A 80 12.68 14.63 1.52
C MET A 80 11.99 13.58 0.63
N GLY A 81 12.37 13.58 -0.66
CA GLY A 81 12.06 12.53 -1.62
C GLY A 81 10.61 12.48 -2.10
N LEU A 82 10.25 11.37 -2.74
CA LEU A 82 8.96 11.17 -3.44
C LEU A 82 7.72 11.44 -2.57
N MET A 83 7.78 11.08 -1.29
CA MET A 83 6.67 11.24 -0.33
C MET A 83 6.95 12.32 0.74
N GLN A 84 7.92 13.21 0.49
CA GLN A 84 8.29 14.36 1.35
C GLN A 84 8.32 14.03 2.86
N ILE A 85 9.19 13.10 3.23
CA ILE A 85 9.32 12.65 4.62
C ILE A 85 10.25 13.61 5.38
N MET A 86 9.80 14.13 6.53
CA MET A 86 10.63 14.97 7.40
C MET A 86 11.82 14.19 8.00
N PRO A 87 13.00 14.80 8.22
CA PRO A 87 14.22 14.08 8.65
C PRO A 87 14.07 13.25 9.93
N ASP A 88 13.43 13.80 10.97
CA ASP A 88 13.19 13.09 12.24
C ASP A 88 12.25 11.88 12.04
N THR A 89 11.22 12.05 11.21
CA THR A 89 10.28 11.00 10.84
C THR A 89 10.99 9.89 10.06
N TRP A 90 11.81 10.25 9.07
CA TRP A 90 12.65 9.30 8.32
C TRP A 90 13.61 8.54 9.25
N ALA A 91 14.27 9.23 10.18
CA ALA A 91 15.19 8.61 11.13
C ALA A 91 14.52 7.55 12.00
N GLY A 92 13.27 7.75 12.41
CA GLY A 92 12.47 6.75 13.10
C GLY A 92 11.98 5.61 12.19
N LEU A 93 11.44 5.94 11.01
CA LEU A 93 10.85 4.98 10.07
C LEU A 93 11.88 3.97 9.55
N ARG A 94 13.07 4.44 9.13
CA ARG A 94 14.11 3.56 8.57
C ARG A 94 14.57 2.50 9.56
N ILE A 95 14.57 2.83 10.86
CA ILE A 95 14.91 1.89 11.94
C ILE A 95 13.76 0.90 12.17
N ARG A 96 12.50 1.38 12.25
CA ARG A 96 11.31 0.52 12.46
C ARG A 96 11.07 -0.47 11.32
N TYR A 97 11.35 -0.08 10.08
CA TYR A 97 11.00 -0.86 8.88
C TYR A 97 12.20 -1.48 8.15
N HIS A 98 13.40 -1.40 8.74
CA HIS A 98 14.66 -1.94 8.23
C HIS A 98 15.04 -1.43 6.83
N LEU A 99 14.97 -0.10 6.66
CA LEU A 99 15.27 0.58 5.40
C LEU A 99 16.72 1.12 5.41
N GLY A 100 17.22 1.50 4.24
CA GLY A 100 18.55 2.05 4.06
C GLY A 100 18.75 3.44 4.66
N ASN A 101 19.95 3.99 4.44
CA ASN A 101 20.33 5.30 4.97
C ASN A 101 19.96 6.48 4.04
N ASN A 102 19.54 6.22 2.80
CA ASN A 102 19.30 7.25 1.78
C ASN A 102 17.81 7.62 1.68
N PRO A 103 17.37 8.81 2.16
CA PRO A 103 15.98 9.25 2.05
C PRO A 103 15.54 9.58 0.61
N TYR A 104 16.46 9.60 -0.36
CA TYR A 104 16.19 9.81 -1.78
C TYR A 104 16.28 8.51 -2.59
N ASP A 105 16.32 7.35 -1.93
CA ASP A 105 16.10 6.09 -2.62
C ASP A 105 14.59 5.93 -2.94
N PRO A 106 14.19 5.67 -4.19
CA PRO A 106 12.77 5.57 -4.54
C PRO A 106 12.02 4.46 -3.79
N HIS A 107 12.65 3.31 -3.59
CA HIS A 107 12.04 2.18 -2.90
C HIS A 107 11.85 2.52 -1.43
N ASP A 108 12.94 2.87 -0.73
CA ASP A 108 12.87 3.10 0.71
C ASP A 108 12.00 4.32 1.06
N ASN A 109 12.00 5.38 0.25
CA ASN A 109 11.14 6.54 0.46
C ASN A 109 9.65 6.20 0.28
N ILE A 110 9.29 5.40 -0.74
CA ILE A 110 7.90 4.96 -0.94
C ILE A 110 7.45 4.03 0.20
N LEU A 111 8.31 3.10 0.62
CA LEU A 111 8.03 2.20 1.75
C LEU A 111 7.85 3.00 3.05
N ALA A 112 8.77 3.92 3.37
CA ALA A 112 8.69 4.74 4.57
C ALA A 112 7.45 5.64 4.59
N GLY A 113 7.15 6.34 3.48
CA GLY A 113 5.99 7.22 3.39
C GLY A 113 4.67 6.45 3.49
N THR A 114 4.59 5.28 2.87
CA THR A 114 3.40 4.41 2.95
C THR A 114 3.22 3.81 4.34
N ALA A 115 4.31 3.39 5.01
CA ALA A 115 4.27 2.95 6.40
C ALA A 115 3.78 4.07 7.33
N TYR A 116 4.21 5.31 7.10
CA TYR A 116 3.75 6.47 7.86
C TYR A 116 2.28 6.81 7.58
N LEU A 117 1.80 6.70 6.33
CA LEU A 117 0.36 6.79 6.03
C LEU A 117 -0.45 5.73 6.81
N ARG A 118 0.07 4.53 7.00
CA ARG A 118 -0.55 3.48 7.83
C ARG A 118 -0.57 3.84 9.31
N GLU A 119 0.58 4.19 9.90
CA GLU A 119 0.68 4.64 11.31
C GLU A 119 -0.29 5.78 11.63
N LEU A 120 -0.47 6.73 10.71
CA LEU A 120 -1.42 7.84 10.86
C LEU A 120 -2.86 7.42 10.61
N HIS A 121 -3.13 6.47 9.69
CA HIS A 121 -4.48 5.96 9.46
C HIS A 121 -4.98 5.13 10.66
N ASP A 122 -4.13 4.33 11.29
CA ASP A 122 -4.47 3.63 12.53
C ASP A 122 -4.77 4.60 13.68
N ARG A 123 -4.04 5.72 13.76
CA ARG A 123 -4.21 6.70 14.83
C ARG A 123 -5.39 7.66 14.65
N TYR A 124 -5.71 8.05 13.41
CA TYR A 124 -6.65 9.16 13.14
C TYR A 124 -7.81 8.82 12.18
N GLY A 125 -7.75 7.69 11.48
CA GLY A 125 -8.71 7.32 10.44
C GLY A 125 -8.76 8.32 9.27
N ALA A 126 -9.73 8.14 8.37
CA ALA A 126 -9.98 9.06 7.26
C ALA A 126 -11.01 10.15 7.65
N PRO A 127 -10.80 11.43 7.26
CA PRO A 127 -9.66 11.98 6.51
C PRO A 127 -8.47 12.42 7.41
N GLY A 128 -8.55 12.22 8.73
CA GLY A 128 -7.60 12.77 9.70
C GLY A 128 -6.13 12.41 9.47
N PHE A 129 -5.84 11.22 8.93
CA PHE A 129 -4.46 10.80 8.64
C PHE A 129 -3.76 11.70 7.60
N LEU A 130 -4.47 12.17 6.57
CA LEU A 130 -3.93 13.11 5.58
C LEU A 130 -3.63 14.48 6.20
N ALA A 131 -4.50 14.93 7.10
CA ALA A 131 -4.29 16.16 7.85
C ALA A 131 -3.05 16.04 8.75
N ALA A 132 -2.89 14.92 9.45
CA ALA A 132 -1.72 14.64 10.28
C ALA A 132 -0.43 14.46 9.46
N TYR A 133 -0.50 13.95 8.23
CA TYR A 133 0.65 13.76 7.34
C TYR A 133 1.25 15.11 6.94
N ASN A 134 0.47 15.98 6.29
CA ASN A 134 0.93 17.31 5.86
C ASN A 134 1.12 18.29 7.03
N ALA A 135 0.22 18.32 8.02
CA ALA A 135 0.30 19.30 9.11
C ALA A 135 1.29 18.91 10.22
N GLY A 136 1.67 17.63 10.31
CA GLY A 136 2.40 17.04 11.43
C GLY A 136 1.43 16.54 12.54
N PRO A 137 1.62 15.32 13.10
CA PRO A 137 0.66 14.70 14.03
C PRO A 137 0.31 15.57 15.23
N ARG A 138 1.33 16.13 15.90
CA ARG A 138 1.16 17.05 17.03
C ARG A 138 0.30 18.29 16.68
N ARG A 139 0.41 18.82 15.46
CA ARG A 139 -0.44 19.96 15.03
C ARG A 139 -1.89 19.54 14.80
N TYR A 140 -2.11 18.29 14.39
CA TYR A 140 -3.44 17.70 14.27
C TYR A 140 -4.04 17.35 15.65
N ASP A 141 -3.24 16.84 16.59
CA ASP A 141 -3.60 16.68 18.01
C ASP A 141 -4.03 18.02 18.62
N GLU A 142 -3.24 19.08 18.42
CA GLU A 142 -3.57 20.45 18.85
C GLU A 142 -4.89 20.94 18.24
N TYR A 143 -5.18 20.62 16.97
CA TYR A 143 -6.46 20.95 16.31
C TYR A 143 -7.64 20.18 16.93
N LEU A 144 -7.51 18.87 17.16
CA LEU A 144 -8.54 18.05 17.80
C LEU A 144 -8.84 18.50 19.24
N ALA A 145 -7.80 18.92 19.99
CA ALA A 145 -7.94 19.33 21.38
C ALA A 145 -8.44 20.78 21.58
N THR A 146 -8.21 21.68 20.62
CA THR A 146 -8.49 23.13 20.80
C THR A 146 -9.40 23.75 19.74
N GLY A 147 -9.69 23.04 18.65
CA GLY A 147 -10.39 23.60 17.49
C GLY A 147 -9.57 24.62 16.67
N ARG A 148 -8.31 24.93 17.06
CA ARG A 148 -7.47 25.93 16.36
C ARG A 148 -7.29 25.52 14.88
N PRO A 149 -7.69 26.36 13.91
CA PRO A 149 -7.75 25.96 12.50
C PRO A 149 -6.44 25.39 11.94
N LEU A 150 -6.57 24.34 11.12
CA LEU A 150 -5.46 23.78 10.35
C LEU A 150 -4.93 24.79 9.31
N PRO A 151 -3.64 24.72 8.93
CA PRO A 151 -3.04 25.57 7.90
C PRO A 151 -3.84 25.58 6.59
N ALA A 152 -3.81 26.70 5.85
CA ALA A 152 -4.52 26.81 4.58
C ALA A 152 -4.05 25.76 3.55
N GLU A 153 -2.74 25.49 3.54
CA GLU A 153 -2.11 24.42 2.77
C GLU A 153 -2.71 23.05 3.09
N THR A 154 -2.76 22.65 4.37
CA THR A 154 -3.37 21.38 4.81
C THR A 154 -4.83 21.25 4.38
N ARG A 155 -5.61 22.34 4.41
CA ARG A 155 -6.99 22.32 3.93
C ARG A 155 -7.06 22.13 2.41
N ALA A 156 -6.17 22.76 1.64
CA ALA A 156 -6.08 22.56 0.20
C ALA A 156 -5.62 21.13 -0.16
N TYR A 157 -4.67 20.57 0.59
CA TYR A 157 -4.19 19.19 0.47
C TYR A 157 -5.32 18.18 0.70
N LEU A 158 -6.11 18.37 1.75
CA LEU A 158 -7.31 17.56 2.01
C LEU A 158 -8.33 17.64 0.86
N ILE A 159 -8.61 18.84 0.34
CA ILE A 159 -9.52 19.04 -0.80
C ILE A 159 -8.99 18.33 -2.07
N ALA A 160 -7.69 18.41 -2.34
CA ALA A 160 -7.06 17.77 -3.51
C ALA A 160 -7.09 16.24 -3.46
N LEU A 161 -6.93 15.65 -2.26
CA LEU A 161 -6.90 14.19 -2.08
C LEU A 161 -8.27 13.56 -1.77
N ALA A 162 -9.27 14.34 -1.34
CA ALA A 162 -10.60 13.83 -1.00
C ALA A 162 -11.26 12.98 -2.10
N PRO A 163 -11.16 13.29 -3.43
CA PRO A 163 -11.72 12.44 -4.48
C PRO A 163 -11.09 11.04 -4.58
N THR A 164 -9.84 10.87 -4.15
CA THR A 164 -9.15 9.56 -4.18
C THR A 164 -9.26 8.81 -2.86
N VAL A 165 -9.26 9.53 -1.74
CA VAL A 165 -9.22 8.94 -0.39
C VAL A 165 -10.60 8.84 0.25
N GLY A 166 -11.45 9.87 0.13
CA GLY A 166 -12.75 9.92 0.79
C GLY A 166 -13.81 8.95 0.26
N GLY A 167 -13.63 8.43 -0.97
CA GLY A 167 -14.50 7.40 -1.55
C GLY A 167 -14.11 5.96 -1.17
N GLY A 168 -12.89 5.74 -0.66
CA GLY A 168 -12.38 4.41 -0.38
C GLY A 168 -12.71 3.93 1.03
N LYS A 169 -13.75 3.11 1.18
CA LYS A 169 -13.85 2.24 2.37
C LYS A 169 -12.72 1.23 2.32
N ILE A 170 -11.85 1.19 3.33
CA ILE A 170 -10.88 0.09 3.50
C ILE A 170 -11.64 -1.14 4.05
N THR A 171 -12.46 -1.73 3.19
CA THR A 171 -13.24 -2.96 3.47
C THR A 171 -13.11 -4.00 2.36
N ASP A 172 -12.48 -3.66 1.24
CA ASP A 172 -12.01 -4.64 0.26
C ASP A 172 -10.67 -5.19 0.75
N PRO A 173 -10.59 -6.46 1.21
CA PRO A 173 -9.31 -7.04 1.53
C PRO A 173 -8.49 -7.17 0.25
N VAL A 174 -7.19 -6.84 0.32
CA VAL A 174 -6.21 -7.40 -0.60
C VAL A 174 -6.40 -8.92 -0.55
N ILE A 175 -6.63 -9.56 -1.69
CA ILE A 175 -6.77 -11.02 -1.77
C ILE A 175 -5.38 -11.66 -1.60
N ALA A 176 -4.89 -11.63 -0.36
CA ALA A 176 -4.29 -12.83 0.18
C ALA A 176 -5.34 -13.95 0.05
N VAL A 177 -4.95 -15.07 -0.54
CA VAL A 177 -5.79 -16.28 -0.53
C VAL A 177 -6.03 -16.63 0.94
N ALA A 178 -7.28 -16.49 1.39
CA ALA A 178 -7.66 -16.82 2.75
C ALA A 178 -7.56 -18.34 2.93
N ALA A 179 -6.40 -18.79 3.40
CA ALA A 179 -6.22 -20.14 3.90
C ALA A 179 -7.13 -20.30 5.12
N ASP A 180 -8.31 -20.90 4.90
CA ASP A 180 -9.26 -21.21 5.97
C ASP A 180 -8.52 -22.00 7.06
N PRO A 181 -8.42 -21.49 8.31
CA PRO A 181 -7.67 -22.12 9.38
C PRO A 181 -8.29 -23.46 9.84
N LEU A 182 -9.43 -23.87 9.28
CA LEU A 182 -10.08 -25.18 9.46
C LEU A 182 -10.08 -26.04 8.19
N SER A 183 -9.46 -25.60 7.10
CA SER A 183 -9.37 -26.36 5.84
C SER A 183 -8.68 -27.73 6.01
N TRP A 184 -7.63 -27.79 6.83
CA TRP A 184 -6.94 -29.03 7.18
C TRP A 184 -7.85 -30.06 7.88
N THR A 185 -8.91 -29.62 8.55
CA THR A 185 -9.91 -30.48 9.20
C THR A 185 -10.97 -31.02 8.22
N ARG A 186 -10.92 -30.61 6.94
CA ARG A 186 -11.86 -31.02 5.87
C ARG A 186 -11.20 -31.65 4.64
N ALA A 187 -9.87 -31.77 4.64
CA ALA A 187 -9.17 -32.51 3.59
C ALA A 187 -9.36 -34.03 3.78
N PRO A 188 -9.82 -34.79 2.77
CA PRO A 188 -9.89 -36.24 2.85
C PRO A 188 -8.47 -36.83 2.83
N LEU A 189 -8.13 -37.64 3.84
CA LEU A 189 -6.78 -38.21 4.01
C LEU A 189 -6.39 -39.29 2.99
N PHE A 190 -7.26 -39.59 2.01
CA PHE A 190 -7.02 -40.60 0.98
C PHE A 190 -7.44 -40.10 -0.40
N PHE A 191 -6.48 -40.06 -1.32
CA PHE A 191 -6.71 -39.74 -2.74
C PHE A 191 -7.12 -41.02 -3.50
N VAL A 192 -8.43 -41.18 -3.73
CA VAL A 192 -8.95 -42.23 -4.60
C VAL A 192 -8.66 -41.87 -6.06
N ARG A 193 -7.89 -42.73 -6.74
CA ARG A 193 -7.67 -42.64 -8.18
C ARG A 193 -8.93 -43.08 -8.92
N ALA A 194 -9.73 -42.11 -9.40
CA ALA A 194 -10.81 -42.40 -10.33
C ALA A 194 -10.24 -42.68 -11.73
N ASP A 195 -10.42 -43.91 -12.23
CA ASP A 195 -10.19 -44.19 -13.65
C ASP A 195 -11.27 -43.53 -14.52
N ARG A 196 -10.89 -43.15 -15.74
CA ARG A 196 -11.77 -42.45 -16.68
C ARG A 196 -12.57 -43.44 -17.50
N THR A 197 -13.89 -43.42 -17.36
CA THR A 197 -14.81 -44.02 -18.34
C THR A 197 -15.53 -42.90 -19.10
N PHE A 198 -15.61 -43.03 -20.43
CA PHE A 198 -16.19 -42.02 -21.33
C PHE A 198 -17.41 -42.61 -22.07
N ALA A 199 -18.27 -41.72 -22.57
CA ALA A 199 -19.33 -41.95 -23.55
C ALA A 199 -20.63 -42.69 -23.13
N ALA A 200 -21.72 -41.92 -23.18
CA ALA A 200 -23.01 -42.20 -23.83
C ALA A 200 -23.91 -43.40 -23.39
N ALA A 201 -25.20 -43.27 -23.69
CA ALA A 201 -26.30 -44.17 -23.32
C ALA A 201 -27.17 -44.49 -24.57
N PRO A 202 -28.41 -45.04 -24.49
CA PRO A 202 -29.03 -45.93 -23.48
C PRO A 202 -29.70 -47.19 -24.10
N ALA A 203 -29.96 -48.25 -23.32
CA ALA A 203 -30.92 -49.31 -23.73
C ALA A 203 -31.59 -50.10 -22.57
N HIS A 204 -32.93 -50.04 -22.56
CA HIS A 204 -33.97 -51.00 -22.14
C HIS A 204 -33.69 -52.28 -21.31
N SER A 205 -34.66 -52.53 -20.41
CA SER A 205 -35.19 -53.84 -19.94
C SER A 205 -34.50 -54.55 -18.76
N GLY A 206 -35.30 -55.21 -17.92
CA GLY A 206 -34.83 -56.25 -16.97
C GLY A 206 -35.18 -56.02 -15.49
N ASN A 207 -36.09 -56.85 -14.98
CA ASN A 207 -36.64 -56.87 -13.61
C ASN A 207 -35.64 -56.92 -12.42
N THR A 208 -36.13 -56.38 -11.30
CA THR A 208 -36.11 -56.78 -9.87
C THR A 208 -35.51 -58.17 -9.45
N PRO A 209 -35.15 -58.39 -8.16
CA PRO A 209 -33.75 -58.60 -7.79
C PRO A 209 -33.45 -59.90 -7.01
N ALA A 210 -32.17 -60.23 -6.85
CA ALA A 210 -31.70 -61.24 -5.90
C ALA A 210 -30.36 -60.88 -5.25
N ALA A 211 -30.38 -60.75 -3.93
CA ALA A 211 -29.24 -61.02 -3.03
C ALA A 211 -29.50 -62.40 -2.37
N PRO A 212 -28.70 -62.93 -1.41
CA PRO A 212 -27.48 -62.40 -0.79
C PRO A 212 -26.37 -63.47 -0.65
N SER A 213 -25.46 -63.29 0.32
CA SER A 213 -24.78 -64.38 1.07
C SER A 213 -23.62 -65.14 0.39
N GLN A 214 -22.56 -65.58 1.09
CA GLN A 214 -22.16 -65.41 2.50
C GLN A 214 -20.71 -65.90 2.75
N ARG A 215 -20.12 -65.41 3.87
CA ARG A 215 -19.19 -66.09 4.80
C ARG A 215 -17.74 -66.41 4.38
N ASP A 216 -16.84 -66.02 5.30
CA ASP A 216 -15.85 -66.81 6.07
C ASP A 216 -14.93 -67.81 5.32
N THR A 217 -13.66 -68.04 5.70
CA THR A 217 -13.17 -68.33 7.08
C THR A 217 -11.67 -68.09 7.29
N THR A 218 -11.31 -67.64 8.50
CA THR A 218 -10.13 -68.03 9.35
C THR A 218 -8.68 -68.02 8.84
N ALA A 219 -7.80 -67.50 9.71
CA ALA A 219 -6.43 -67.96 10.00
C ALA A 219 -5.33 -67.78 8.93
N ASP A 220 -4.07 -67.43 9.26
CA ASP A 220 -3.50 -66.80 10.48
C ASP A 220 -2.21 -66.03 10.04
N GLU A 221 -1.08 -65.81 10.74
CA GLU A 221 -0.52 -66.27 12.02
C GLU A 221 0.49 -65.21 12.57
N GLN A 222 1.04 -65.38 13.77
CA GLN A 222 2.08 -64.50 14.31
C GLN A 222 3.00 -65.16 15.36
N PRO A 223 4.29 -65.38 15.05
CA PRO A 223 5.37 -65.52 16.03
C PRO A 223 6.07 -64.18 16.35
N ARG A 224 6.95 -64.17 17.36
CA ARG A 224 7.65 -62.99 17.89
C ARG A 224 9.15 -63.25 18.06
N ASP A 225 9.93 -62.17 18.06
CA ASP A 225 11.06 -61.95 18.99
C ASP A 225 11.17 -60.41 19.22
N SER A 226 11.32 -59.89 20.45
CA SER A 226 12.51 -59.90 21.34
C SER A 226 13.64 -58.99 20.80
N LEU A 227 14.31 -58.11 21.55
CA LEU A 227 14.55 -58.00 23.00
C LEU A 227 14.89 -56.53 23.42
N PHE A 228 15.12 -56.24 24.72
CA PHE A 228 15.47 -54.92 25.29
C PHE A 228 16.61 -55.07 26.35
N VAL A 229 17.27 -54.05 26.93
CA VAL A 229 17.09 -52.58 26.95
C VAL A 229 18.31 -51.86 26.30
N PRO A 230 19.25 -51.05 26.88
CA PRO A 230 19.45 -50.38 28.19
C PRO A 230 19.47 -48.82 28.10
N HIS A 231 20.32 -48.12 28.87
CA HIS A 231 20.33 -46.67 29.11
C HIS A 231 21.73 -46.19 29.58
N SER A 232 22.07 -44.90 29.46
CA SER A 232 23.10 -44.19 30.28
C SER A 232 23.07 -42.66 30.07
N ASP A 233 23.30 -41.91 31.13
CA ASP A 233 23.33 -40.43 31.22
C ASP A 233 24.64 -39.95 31.92
N ALA A 234 24.80 -38.63 32.09
CA ALA A 234 25.80 -37.86 32.85
C ALA A 234 27.02 -37.31 32.09
N GLY A 235 27.47 -36.09 32.45
CA GLY A 235 28.74 -35.53 31.92
C GLY A 235 28.94 -34.00 31.84
N LYS A 236 28.38 -33.18 32.75
CA LYS A 236 28.78 -31.76 32.95
C LYS A 236 29.52 -31.61 34.29
N PRO A 237 30.28 -30.52 34.55
CA PRO A 237 30.94 -29.58 33.62
C PRO A 237 32.42 -29.30 34.01
N GLN A 238 33.09 -28.41 33.27
CA GLN A 238 33.87 -27.30 33.85
C GLN A 238 33.53 -26.01 33.07
#